data_AF-A0A7V6Q676-F1
#
_entry.id   AF-A0A7V6Q676-F1
#
_cell.length_a   1.000
_cell.length_b   1.000
_cell.length_c   1.000
_cell.angle_alpha   90.00
_cell.angle_beta   90.00
_cell.angle_gamma   90.00
#
_symmetry.space_group_name_H-M   'P 1'
#
loop_
_entity.id
_entity.type
_entity.pdbx_description
1 polymer ?
#
loop_
_entity_poly.entity_id
_entity_poly.type
_entity_poly.pdbx_seq_one_letter_code
_entity_poly.pdbx_strand_id
1 'polypeptide(L)'
;MIENPDRNRKRWEDSFLEEIERARIEIELADKAFQWMKNDPEAVDAALSRMEASVEHYNYLIKQAKQLGISLDEKTLYSRLLKT
;
A
#
# COMPACT_ATOMS: atom_id res chain seq x y z
N MET A 1 -29.25 0.07 19.18
CA MET A 1 -28.54 1.11 18.40
C MET A 1 -28.30 0.52 17.03
N ILE A 2 -28.90 1.08 15.97
CA ILE A 2 -28.70 0.58 14.60
C ILE A 2 -27.42 1.23 14.10
N GLU A 3 -26.34 0.47 13.98
CA GLU A 3 -25.11 0.96 13.34
C GLU A 3 -25.44 1.33 11.89
N ASN A 4 -25.13 2.58 11.53
CA ASN A 4 -25.38 3.08 10.19
C ASN A 4 -24.40 2.39 9.20
N PRO A 5 -24.89 1.58 8.24
CA PRO A 5 -24.04 0.81 7.32
C PRO A 5 -23.09 1.71 6.50
N ASP A 6 -23.47 2.95 6.23
CA ASP A 6 -22.63 3.93 5.54
C ASP A 6 -21.36 4.29 6.33
N ARG A 7 -21.45 4.27 7.67
CA ARG A 7 -20.32 4.58 8.55
C ARG A 7 -19.30 3.44 8.56
N ASN A 8 -19.78 2.19 8.51
CA ASN A 8 -18.93 1.01 8.41
C ASN A 8 -18.24 0.93 7.05
N ARG A 9 -18.95 1.26 5.96
CA ARG A 9 -18.37 1.34 4.62
C ARG A 9 -17.24 2.37 4.54
N LYS A 10 -17.48 3.58 5.02
CA LYS A 10 -16.46 4.64 5.00
C LYS A 10 -15.21 4.27 5.80
N ARG A 11 -15.39 3.73 7.01
CA ARG A 11 -14.26 3.28 7.85
C ARG A 11 -13.44 2.20 7.17
N TRP A 12 -14.12 1.24 6.53
CA TRP A 12 -13.45 0.20 5.76
C TRP A 12 -12.68 0.77 4.56
N GLU A 13 -13.29 1.69 3.80
CA GLU A 13 -12.60 2.37 2.68
C GLU A 13 -11.35 3.12 3.16
N ASP A 14 -11.44 3.84 4.28
CA ASP A 14 -10.29 4.56 4.83
C ASP A 14 -9.17 3.60 5.28
N SER A 15 -9.49 2.50 5.97
CA SER A 15 -8.50 1.46 6.33
C SER A 15 -7.87 0.79 5.12
N PHE A 16 -8.64 0.58 4.05
CA PHE A 16 -8.15 -0.01 2.81
C PHE A 16 -7.21 0.95 2.06
N LEU A 17 -7.50 2.26 2.06
CA LEU A 17 -6.62 3.27 1.51
C LEU A 17 -5.31 3.39 2.30
N GLU A 18 -5.36 3.31 3.64
CA GLU A 18 -4.15 3.24 4.47
C GLU A 18 -3.29 2.02 4.13
N GLU A 19 -3.90 0.87 3.83
CA GLU A 19 -3.19 -0.34 3.44
C GLU A 19 -2.47 -0.17 2.10
N ILE A 20 -3.12 0.50 1.13
CA ILE A 20 -2.49 0.86 -0.15
C ILE A 20 -1.28 1.76 0.06
N GLU A 21 -1.38 2.76 0.94
CA GLU A 21 -0.24 3.64 1.22
C GLU A 21 0.88 2.90 1.96
N ARG A 22 0.55 2.01 2.91
CA ARG A 22 1.53 1.15 3.57
C ARG A 22 2.29 0.29 2.56
N ALA A 23 1.58 -0.32 1.60
CA ALA A 23 2.20 -1.12 0.54
C ALA A 23 3.10 -0.26 -0.39
N ARG A 24 2.71 1.00 -0.67
CA ARG A 24 3.55 1.95 -1.41
C ARG A 24 4.85 2.26 -0.67
N ILE A 25 4.76 2.53 0.63
CA ILE A 25 5.92 2.79 1.50
C ILE A 25 6.82 1.54 1.58
N GLU A 26 6.25 0.34 1.64
CA GLU A 26 7.03 -0.89 1.66
C GLU A 26 7.87 -1.09 0.39
N ILE A 27 7.34 -0.72 -0.78
CA ILE A 27 8.12 -0.71 -2.03
C ILE A 27 9.30 0.26 -1.91
N GLU A 28 9.09 1.48 -1.42
CA GLU A 28 10.17 2.46 -1.23
C GLU A 28 11.24 1.97 -0.24
N LEU A 29 10.82 1.27 0.83
CA LEU A 29 11.73 0.68 1.81
C LEU A 29 12.51 -0.50 1.23
N ALA A 30 11.86 -1.35 0.45
CA ALA A 30 12.49 -2.46 -0.25
C ALA A 30 13.53 -1.96 -1.27
N ASP A 31 13.23 -0.88 -2.00
CA ASP A 31 14.15 -0.29 -2.97
C ASP A 31 15.39 0.27 -2.27
N LYS A 32 15.18 1.04 -1.20
CA LYS A 32 16.28 1.51 -0.36
C LYS A 32 17.10 0.32 0.13
N ALA A 33 16.50 -0.70 0.74
CA ALA A 33 17.22 -1.87 1.22
C ALA A 33 18.07 -2.54 0.11
N PHE A 34 17.51 -2.67 -1.10
CA PHE A 34 18.22 -3.19 -2.26
C PHE A 34 19.44 -2.33 -2.65
N GLN A 35 19.31 -0.99 -2.64
CA GLN A 35 20.44 -0.10 -2.93
C GLN A 35 21.56 -0.21 -1.88
N TRP A 36 21.23 -0.42 -0.61
CA TRP A 36 22.21 -0.56 0.48
C TRP A 36 22.96 -1.89 0.43
N MET A 37 22.36 -2.93 -0.15
CA MET A 37 22.95 -4.26 -0.22
C MET A 37 24.04 -4.42 -1.28
N LYS A 38 24.34 -3.40 -2.09
CA LYS A 38 25.29 -3.50 -3.22
C LYS A 38 26.69 -4.01 -2.82
N ASN A 39 27.00 -4.07 -1.53
CA ASN A 39 28.24 -4.58 -0.95
C ASN A 39 28.13 -6.00 -0.34
N ASP A 40 26.94 -6.63 -0.39
CA ASP A 40 26.67 -7.96 0.14
C ASP A 40 25.95 -8.84 -0.91
N PRO A 41 26.71 -9.63 -1.70
CA PRO A 41 26.17 -10.50 -2.74
C PRO A 41 25.23 -11.58 -2.20
N GLU A 42 25.38 -12.02 -0.95
CA GLU A 42 24.58 -13.10 -0.36
C GLU A 42 23.17 -12.61 0.01
N ALA A 43 23.01 -11.30 0.20
CA ALA A 43 21.71 -10.71 0.51
C ALA A 43 20.85 -10.46 -0.75
N VAL A 44 21.45 -10.39 -1.95
CA VAL A 44 20.82 -9.87 -3.19
C VAL A 44 19.49 -10.55 -3.50
N ASP A 45 19.47 -11.88 -3.50
CA ASP A 45 18.27 -12.67 -3.81
C ASP A 45 17.14 -12.41 -2.81
N ALA A 46 17.48 -12.20 -1.53
CA ALA A 46 16.50 -11.92 -0.50
C ALA A 46 15.84 -10.55 -0.67
N ALA A 47 16.58 -9.51 -1.08
CA ALA A 47 15.95 -8.21 -1.34
C ALA A 47 15.22 -8.16 -2.68
N LEU A 48 15.69 -8.88 -3.71
CA LEU A 48 14.91 -9.05 -4.95
C LEU A 48 13.56 -9.69 -4.66
N SER A 49 13.55 -10.81 -3.93
CA SER A 49 12.32 -11.51 -3.54
C SER A 49 11.40 -10.59 -2.74
N ARG A 50 11.95 -9.79 -1.81
CA ARG A 50 11.18 -8.82 -1.03
C ARG A 50 10.59 -7.71 -1.91
N MET A 51 11.36 -7.19 -2.84
CA MET A 51 10.90 -6.16 -3.79
C MET A 51 9.73 -6.68 -4.63
N GLU A 52 9.88 -7.85 -5.22
CA GLU A 52 8.84 -8.49 -6.03
C GLU A 52 7.55 -8.69 -5.22
N ALA A 53 7.66 -9.23 -4.00
CA ALA A 53 6.52 -9.43 -3.12
C ALA A 53 5.80 -8.11 -2.76
N SER A 54 6.55 -7.04 -2.46
CA SER A 54 5.98 -5.72 -2.14
C SER A 54 5.26 -5.11 -3.36
N VAL A 55 5.83 -5.25 -4.56
CA VAL A 55 5.21 -4.76 -5.81
C VAL A 55 3.96 -5.55 -6.15
N GLU A 56 3.99 -6.87 -6.02
CA GLU A 56 2.81 -7.73 -6.25
C GLU A 56 1.68 -7.40 -5.29
N HIS A 57 1.99 -7.21 -4.00
CA HIS A 57 1.02 -6.85 -2.98
C HIS A 57 0.34 -5.51 -3.29
N TYR A 58 1.12 -4.47 -3.58
CA TYR A 58 0.58 -3.18 -3.98
C TYR A 58 -0.32 -3.29 -5.23
N ASN A 59 0.15 -4.00 -6.27
CA ASN A 59 -0.62 -4.21 -7.48
C ASN A 59 -1.94 -4.95 -7.24
N TYR A 60 -1.94 -5.92 -6.32
CA TYR A 60 -3.16 -6.61 -5.89
C TYR A 60 -4.15 -5.63 -5.27
N LEU A 61 -3.71 -4.79 -4.32
CA LEU A 61 -4.57 -3.80 -3.66
C LEU A 61 -5.13 -2.77 -4.67
N ILE A 62 -4.33 -2.31 -5.63
CA ILE A 62 -4.78 -1.41 -6.69
C ILE A 62 -5.85 -2.07 -7.58
N LYS A 63 -5.70 -3.36 -7.91
CA LYS A 63 -6.72 -4.11 -8.66
C LYS A 63 -8.03 -4.23 -7.85
N GLN A 64 -7.94 -4.53 -6.56
CA GLN A 64 -9.10 -4.58 -5.66
C GLN A 64 -9.80 -3.21 -5.56
N ALA A 65 -9.04 -2.13 -5.40
CA ALA A 65 -9.59 -0.77 -5.37
C ALA A 65 -10.41 -0.44 -6.62
N LYS A 66 -9.88 -0.79 -7.80
CA LYS A 66 -10.59 -0.61 -9.09
C LYS A 66 -11.87 -1.41 -9.16
N GLN A 67 -11.85 -2.68 -8.72
CA GLN A 67 -13.04 -3.54 -8.69
C GLN A 67 -14.12 -3.00 -7.75
N LEU A 68 -13.71 -2.35 -6.65
CA LEU A 68 -14.60 -1.79 -5.63
C LEU A 68 -15.05 -0.35 -5.96
N GLY A 69 -14.60 0.21 -7.10
CA GLY A 69 -14.94 1.58 -7.51
C GLY A 69 -14.33 2.67 -6.63
N ILE A 70 -13.27 2.35 -5.89
CA ILE A 70 -12.58 3.30 -5.02
C ILE A 70 -11.69 4.20 -5.87
N SER A 71 -11.96 5.50 -5.85
CA SER A 71 -11.10 6.50 -6.52
C SER A 71 -9.80 6.64 -5.75
N LEU A 72 -8.70 6.25 -6.40
CA LEU A 72 -7.33 6.40 -5.92
C LEU A 72 -6.69 7.70 -6.41
N ASP A 73 -7.47 8.75 -6.66
CA ASP A 73 -6.86 10.00 -7.09
C ASP A 73 -5.87 10.48 -6.03
N GLU A 74 -4.68 10.86 -6.49
CA GLU A 74 -3.53 11.21 -5.65
C GLU A 74 -3.92 12.28 -4.63
N LYS A 75 -4.78 13.24 -5.01
CA LYS A 75 -5.30 14.26 -4.10
C LYS A 75 -6.21 13.69 -3.01
N THR A 76 -7.07 12.71 -3.28
CA THR A 76 -7.87 12.10 -2.20
C THR A 76 -7.11 11.08 -1.36
N LEU A 77 -6.06 10.44 -1.88
CA LEU A 77 -5.15 9.64 -1.06
C LEU A 77 -4.42 10.53 -0.04
N TYR A 78 -3.74 11.58 -0.52
CA TYR A 78 -3.01 12.52 0.33
C TYR A 78 -3.94 13.28 1.29
N SER A 79 -5.09 13.78 0.84
CA SER A 79 -6.00 14.56 1.71
C SER A 79 -6.77 13.73 2.74
N ARG A 80 -6.90 12.41 2.56
CA ARG A 80 -7.48 11.51 3.59
C ARG A 80 -6.45 11.11 4.65
N LEU A 81 -5.19 10.93 4.27
CA LEU A 81 -4.08 10.59 5.17
C LEU A 81 -3.62 11.77 6.04
N LEU A 82 -3.72 13.00 5.52
CA LEU A 82 -3.31 14.23 6.23
C LEU A 82 -4.35 14.76 7.24
N LYS A 83 -5.47 14.07 7.46
CA LYS A 83 -6.49 14.44 8.45
C LYS A 83 -6.19 13.94 9.88
N THR A 84 -4.92 13.85 10.23
CA THR A 84 -4.45 13.72 11.63
C THR A 84 -4.43 15.06 12.34
#